data_AF-A0A6X6U8G9-F1
#
_entry.id   AF-A0A6X6U8G9-F1
#
_cell.length_a   1.000
_cell.length_b   1.000
_cell.length_c   1.000
_cell.angle_alpha   90.00
_cell.angle_beta   90.00
_cell.angle_gamma   90.00
#
_symmetry.space_group_name_H-M   'P 1'
#
loop_
_entity.id
_entity.type
_entity.pdbx_description
1 polymer ?
#
loop_
_entity_poly.entity_id
_entity_poly.type
_entity_poly.pdbx_seq_one_letter_code
_entity_poly.pdbx_strand_id
1 'polypeptide(L)'
;IGLNEQEFPGGKPDDVYSVRTSMNTPPAEEEIEEERRLFYVGITRTKQQLNLVVPLDEGLARWLKNRWDSTPKKSPIATRFVYEAGWTACAVTSDAIYNSTVEKQKADFSKFHQWYLRDLQRLKV
;
A
#
# COMPACT_ATOMS: atom_id res chain seq x y z
N ILE A 1 -3.35 -7.07 10.06
CA ILE A 1 -4.33 -6.45 10.98
C ILE A 1 -3.73 -5.18 11.54
N GLY A 2 -4.50 -4.29 12.19
CA GLY A 2 -3.97 -3.04 12.77
C GLY A 2 -3.54 -1.99 11.74
N LEU A 3 -4.11 -2.05 10.53
CA LEU A 3 -3.72 -1.19 9.41
C LEU A 3 -4.61 0.06 9.34
N ASN A 4 -4.74 0.75 10.46
CA ASN A 4 -5.43 2.04 10.54
C ASN A 4 -4.39 3.17 10.62
N GLU A 5 -4.69 4.32 10.02
CA GLU A 5 -3.73 5.43 9.90
C GLU A 5 -3.33 6.04 11.25
N GLN A 6 -4.23 5.98 12.24
CA GLN A 6 -4.01 6.56 13.56
C GLN A 6 -2.99 5.76 14.39
N GLU A 7 -3.00 4.44 14.28
CA GLU A 7 -2.07 3.53 14.97
C GLU A 7 -0.84 3.20 14.12
N PHE A 8 -0.94 3.22 12.80
CA PHE A 8 0.17 2.88 11.91
C PHE A 8 0.07 3.70 10.61
N PRO A 9 1.02 4.60 10.32
CA PRO A 9 2.37 4.70 10.91
C PRO A 9 2.48 5.54 12.20
N GLY A 10 1.41 6.16 12.69
CA GLY A 10 1.51 7.21 13.72
C GLY A 10 1.40 6.79 15.18
N GLY A 11 1.16 5.50 15.49
CA GLY A 11 0.81 5.07 16.83
C GLY A 11 2.01 5.00 17.76
N LYS A 12 2.12 5.93 18.70
CA LYS A 12 2.96 5.74 19.88
C LYS A 12 2.26 4.74 20.81
N PRO A 13 2.89 3.61 21.20
CA PRO A 13 2.27 2.61 22.06
C PRO A 13 2.04 3.06 23.51
N ASP A 14 2.53 4.23 23.94
CA ASP A 14 2.65 4.59 25.36
C ASP A 14 1.66 5.65 25.92
N ASP A 15 0.64 6.07 25.16
CA ASP A 15 -0.32 7.09 25.67
C ASP A 15 -1.45 6.54 26.56
N VAL A 16 -1.26 5.37 27.18
CA VAL A 16 -2.17 4.88 28.23
C VAL A 16 -1.88 5.56 29.59
N TYR A 17 -0.75 6.28 29.74
CA TYR A 17 -0.36 6.92 31.01
C TYR A 17 -0.12 8.44 30.98
N SER A 18 -0.42 9.15 29.89
CA SER A 18 -0.29 10.61 29.87
C SER A 18 -1.60 11.33 29.51
N VAL A 19 -2.47 11.46 30.53
CA VAL A 19 -3.49 12.52 30.51
C VAL A 19 -2.75 13.85 30.62
N ARG A 20 -2.39 14.44 29.47
CA ARG A 20 -2.19 15.89 29.26
C ARG A 20 -1.71 16.14 27.82
N THR A 21 -2.66 16.57 26.98
CA THR A 21 -2.40 17.54 25.90
C THR A 21 -1.22 17.22 24.98
N SER A 22 -1.26 16.10 24.26
CA SER A 22 -0.42 15.96 23.06
C SER A 22 -1.06 16.78 21.93
N MET A 23 -0.53 17.98 21.68
CA MET A 23 -0.63 18.53 20.34
C MET A 23 0.16 17.59 19.43
N ASN A 24 -0.55 16.78 18.64
CA ASN A 24 0.04 15.82 17.71
C ASN A 24 0.91 16.57 16.69
N THR A 25 2.20 16.72 16.98
CA THR A 25 3.19 17.06 15.96
C THR A 25 3.10 15.97 14.90
N PRO A 26 2.87 16.30 13.63
CA PRO A 26 2.91 15.29 12.59
C PRO A 26 4.26 14.57 12.64
N PRO A 27 4.29 13.23 12.52
CA PRO A 27 5.53 12.47 12.57
C PRO A 27 6.52 13.02 11.54
N ALA A 28 7.79 13.02 11.91
CA ALA A 28 8.84 13.47 10.99
C ALA A 28 8.86 12.55 9.76
N GLU A 29 9.31 13.07 8.61
CA GLU A 29 9.37 12.29 7.38
C GLU A 29 10.23 11.02 7.56
N GLU A 30 11.29 11.10 8.35
CA GLU A 30 12.16 9.96 8.69
C GLU A 30 11.41 8.85 9.45
N GLU A 31 10.56 9.21 10.42
CA GLU A 31 9.74 8.26 11.18
C GLU A 31 8.73 7.55 10.26
N ILE A 32 8.11 8.28 9.34
CA ILE A 32 7.20 7.69 8.34
C ILE A 32 7.94 6.70 7.44
N GLU A 33 9.17 7.03 7.03
CA GLU A 33 9.97 6.13 6.20
C GLU A 33 10.47 4.90 6.97
N GLU A 34 10.68 4.99 8.28
CA GLU A 34 10.93 3.84 9.15
C GLU A 34 9.73 2.90 9.22
N GLU A 35 8.55 3.43 9.48
CA GLU A 35 7.30 2.65 9.53
C GLU A 35 6.96 2.04 8.17
N ARG A 36 7.28 2.74 7.07
CA ARG A 36 7.17 2.19 5.71
C ARG A 36 8.09 0.99 5.51
N ARG A 37 9.32 1.04 6.02
CA ARG A 37 10.24 -0.11 5.98
C ARG A 37 9.68 -1.28 6.80
N LEU A 38 9.07 -1.03 7.95
CA LEU A 38 8.39 -2.07 8.74
C LEU A 38 7.23 -2.70 7.96
N PHE A 39 6.40 -1.89 7.28
CA PHE A 39 5.34 -2.39 6.41
C PHE A 39 5.88 -3.30 5.30
N TYR A 40 6.94 -2.86 4.62
CA TYR A 40 7.61 -3.63 3.57
C TYR A 40 8.18 -4.96 4.09
N VAL A 41 8.86 -4.94 5.24
CA VAL A 41 9.36 -6.16 5.88
C VAL A 41 8.20 -7.10 6.20
N GLY A 42 7.11 -6.59 6.76
CA GLY A 42 5.91 -7.38 7.07
C GLY A 42 5.34 -8.08 5.84
N ILE A 43 5.20 -7.36 4.72
CA ILE A 43 4.75 -7.92 3.44
C ILE A 43 5.69 -9.04 2.96
N THR A 44 6.99 -8.76 2.92
CA THR A 44 8.01 -9.68 2.36
C THR A 44 8.27 -10.92 3.21
N ARG A 45 7.74 -11.01 4.44
CA ARG A 45 7.71 -12.28 5.20
C ARG A 45 6.73 -13.30 4.61
N THR A 46 5.77 -12.85 3.81
CA THR A 46 4.77 -13.74 3.23
C THR A 46 5.37 -14.62 2.15
N LYS A 47 5.10 -15.94 2.22
CA LYS A 47 5.58 -16.91 1.21
C LYS A 47 4.55 -17.24 0.14
N GLN A 48 3.25 -17.25 0.48
CA GLN A 48 2.19 -17.72 -0.42
C GLN A 48 1.04 -16.72 -0.51
N GLN A 49 0.36 -16.44 0.62
CA GLN A 49 -0.81 -15.57 0.65
C GLN A 49 -0.70 -14.52 1.73
N LEU A 50 -0.89 -13.25 1.35
CA LEU A 50 -0.96 -12.11 2.25
C LEU A 50 -2.42 -11.69 2.39
N ASN A 51 -2.94 -11.68 3.62
CA ASN A 51 -4.27 -11.16 3.92
C ASN A 51 -4.12 -9.87 4.74
N LEU A 52 -4.54 -8.75 4.17
CA LEU A 52 -4.56 -7.46 4.85
C LEU A 52 -5.98 -7.19 5.35
N VAL A 53 -6.09 -6.82 6.64
CA VAL A 53 -7.35 -6.43 7.26
C VAL A 53 -7.20 -4.98 7.69
N VAL A 54 -8.04 -4.14 7.10
CA VAL A 54 -8.10 -2.68 7.27
C VAL A 54 -9.47 -2.29 7.82
N PRO A 55 -9.59 -1.15 8.53
CA PRO A 55 -10.90 -0.59 8.87
C PRO A 55 -11.71 -0.27 7.61
N LEU A 56 -13.04 -0.16 7.77
CA LEU A 56 -13.92 0.26 6.68
C LEU A 56 -13.53 1.68 6.24
N ASP A 57 -13.08 1.80 4.99
CA ASP A 57 -12.62 3.04 4.40
C ASP A 57 -13.17 3.18 2.97
N GLU A 58 -14.20 4.02 2.81
CA GLU A 58 -14.82 4.31 1.51
C GLU A 58 -13.83 4.99 0.54
N GLY A 59 -12.89 5.76 1.09
CA GLY A 59 -11.81 6.38 0.33
C GLY A 59 -10.93 5.32 -0.33
N LEU A 60 -10.55 4.30 0.43
CA LEU A 60 -9.75 3.18 -0.06
C LEU A 60 -10.50 2.37 -1.10
N ALA A 61 -11.77 2.06 -0.86
CA ALA A 61 -12.61 1.35 -1.83
C ALA A 61 -12.68 2.08 -3.17
N ARG A 62 -12.84 3.42 -3.14
CA ARG A 62 -12.79 4.26 -4.33
C ARG A 62 -11.39 4.28 -4.96
N TRP A 63 -10.33 4.30 -4.15
CA TRP A 63 -8.94 4.31 -4.61
C TRP A 63 -8.62 3.06 -5.44
N LEU A 64 -8.95 1.88 -4.90
CA LEU A 64 -8.77 0.60 -5.55
C LEU A 64 -9.61 0.49 -6.83
N LYS A 65 -10.87 0.95 -6.79
CA LYS A 65 -11.75 0.96 -7.97
C LYS A 65 -11.18 1.80 -9.13
N ASN A 66 -10.56 2.94 -8.82
CA ASN A 66 -9.97 3.82 -9.83
C ASN A 66 -8.52 3.45 -10.19
N ARG A 67 -7.96 2.38 -9.59
CA ARG A 67 -6.59 1.91 -9.83
C ARG A 67 -5.54 2.99 -9.56
N TRP A 68 -5.72 3.70 -8.45
CA TRP A 68 -4.74 4.64 -7.97
C TRP A 68 -3.78 3.93 -7.03
N ASP A 69 -2.48 4.04 -7.33
CA ASP A 69 -1.40 3.49 -6.51
C ASP A 69 -0.49 4.67 -6.09
N SER A 70 -0.98 5.50 -5.18
CA SER A 70 -0.34 6.75 -4.76
C SER A 70 -0.78 7.19 -3.37
N THR A 71 -0.02 8.10 -2.77
CA THR A 71 -0.31 8.67 -1.45
C THR A 71 -1.60 9.51 -1.48
N PRO A 72 -2.56 9.24 -0.58
CA PRO A 72 -3.77 10.05 -0.49
C PRO A 72 -3.47 11.46 0.00
N LYS A 73 -4.08 12.47 -0.62
CA LYS A 73 -3.90 13.89 -0.24
C LYS A 73 -4.58 14.28 1.07
N LYS A 74 -5.62 13.53 1.45
CA LYS A 74 -6.35 13.69 2.71
C LYS A 74 -5.97 12.55 3.63
N SER A 75 -6.00 12.78 4.94
CA SER A 75 -5.75 11.72 5.93
C SER A 75 -6.75 10.57 5.71
N PRO A 76 -6.27 9.36 5.38
CA PRO A 76 -7.14 8.19 5.19
C PRO A 76 -7.55 7.58 6.55
N ILE A 77 -8.49 6.62 6.53
CA ILE A 77 -8.86 5.84 7.73
C ILE A 77 -7.96 4.61 7.82
N ALA A 78 -7.85 3.86 6.73
CA ALA A 78 -6.85 2.81 6.59
C ALA A 78 -5.46 3.43 6.42
N THR A 79 -4.41 2.72 6.83
CA THR A 79 -3.04 3.21 6.72
C THR A 79 -2.70 3.60 5.27
N ARG A 80 -2.04 4.75 5.09
CA ARG A 80 -1.61 5.28 3.79
C ARG A 80 -0.77 4.28 3.00
N PHE A 81 -0.03 3.41 3.68
CA PHE A 81 0.80 2.41 3.01
C PHE A 81 -0.02 1.40 2.20
N VAL A 82 -1.28 1.14 2.57
CA VAL A 82 -2.17 0.29 1.78
C VAL A 82 -2.58 0.98 0.48
N TYR A 83 -2.69 2.30 0.45
CA TYR A 83 -2.98 3.07 -0.77
C TYR A 83 -1.79 3.12 -1.74
N GLU A 84 -0.57 3.02 -1.20
CA GLU A 84 0.69 3.22 -1.92
C GLU A 84 1.28 1.93 -2.47
N ALA A 85 0.82 0.77 -2.02
CA ALA A 85 1.48 -0.51 -2.23
C ALA A 85 1.36 -1.11 -3.65
N GLY A 86 0.74 -0.41 -4.61
CA GLY A 86 0.80 -0.82 -6.01
C GLY A 86 -0.08 -2.01 -6.38
N TRP A 87 -1.09 -2.34 -5.56
CA TRP A 87 -1.90 -3.55 -5.72
C TRP A 87 -2.54 -3.63 -7.11
N THR A 88 -3.03 -2.49 -7.61
CA THR A 88 -3.83 -2.48 -8.82
C THR A 88 -2.97 -2.60 -10.06
N ALA A 89 -1.86 -1.87 -10.15
CA ALA A 89 -0.86 -2.06 -11.20
C ALA A 89 -0.28 -3.49 -11.20
N CYS A 90 0.04 -4.05 -10.02
CA CYS A 90 0.55 -5.41 -9.90
C CYS A 90 -0.45 -6.45 -10.42
N ALA A 91 -1.71 -6.37 -9.98
CA ALA A 91 -2.77 -7.28 -10.40
C ALA A 91 -3.03 -7.19 -11.92
N VAL A 92 -3.21 -5.98 -12.45
CA VAL A 92 -3.47 -5.75 -13.88
C VAL A 92 -2.31 -6.25 -14.74
N THR A 93 -1.07 -5.96 -14.36
CA THR A 93 0.10 -6.44 -15.11
C THR A 93 0.22 -7.96 -15.04
N SER A 94 0.03 -8.58 -13.87
CA SER A 94 0.06 -10.03 -13.71
C SER A 94 -1.00 -10.70 -14.59
N ASP A 95 -2.25 -10.24 -14.53
CA ASP A 95 -3.34 -10.77 -15.35
C ASP A 95 -3.03 -10.67 -16.85
N ALA A 96 -2.46 -9.55 -17.30
CA ALA A 96 -2.07 -9.39 -18.69
C ALA A 96 -0.94 -10.36 -19.12
N ILE A 97 0.01 -10.64 -18.23
CA ILE A 97 1.10 -11.60 -18.47
C ILE A 97 0.55 -13.03 -18.61
N TYR A 98 -0.26 -13.48 -17.65
CA TYR A 98 -0.80 -14.85 -17.66
C TYR A 98 -1.79 -15.08 -18.81
N ASN A 99 -2.60 -14.07 -19.15
CA ASN A 99 -3.53 -14.14 -20.28
C ASN A 99 -2.89 -13.83 -21.65
N SER A 100 -1.59 -13.53 -21.69
CA SER A 100 -0.87 -13.19 -22.92
C SER A 100 -1.46 -11.98 -23.68
N THR A 101 -1.97 -10.99 -22.95
CA THR A 101 -2.58 -9.76 -23.51
C THR A 101 -1.72 -8.51 -23.35
N VAL A 102 -0.49 -8.64 -22.84
CA VAL A 102 0.45 -7.53 -22.59
C VAL A 102 0.56 -6.58 -23.78
N GLU A 103 0.84 -7.08 -24.98
CA GLU A 103 1.05 -6.20 -26.16
C GLU A 103 -0.21 -5.42 -26.55
N LYS A 104 -1.42 -5.93 -26.26
CA LYS A 104 -2.68 -5.22 -26.52
C LYS A 104 -2.93 -4.10 -25.50
N GLN A 105 -2.46 -4.27 -24.27
CA GLN A 105 -2.71 -3.35 -23.14
C GLN A 105 -1.53 -2.42 -22.84
N LYS A 106 -0.42 -2.57 -23.56
CA LYS A 106 0.83 -1.85 -23.35
C LYS A 106 0.70 -0.33 -23.40
N ALA A 107 -0.25 0.18 -24.18
CA ALA A 107 -0.52 1.61 -24.30
C ALA A 107 -1.14 2.22 -23.03
N ASP A 108 -1.86 1.41 -22.24
CA ASP A 108 -2.55 1.84 -21.03
C ASP A 108 -1.67 1.71 -19.76
N PHE A 109 -0.47 1.14 -19.93
CA PHE A 109 0.43 0.85 -18.82
C PHE A 109 1.22 2.07 -18.39
N SER A 110 1.05 2.44 -17.12
CA SER A 110 1.85 3.49 -16.48
C SER A 110 3.30 3.04 -16.25
N LYS A 111 4.17 3.96 -15.81
CA LYS A 111 5.56 3.63 -15.44
C LYS A 111 5.65 2.52 -14.38
N PHE A 112 4.69 2.42 -13.46
CA PHE A 112 4.65 1.36 -12.45
C PHE A 112 4.48 -0.03 -13.06
N HIS A 113 3.67 -0.16 -14.12
CA HIS A 113 3.44 -1.42 -14.83
C HIS A 113 4.73 -1.93 -15.50
N GLN A 114 5.61 -1.02 -15.95
CA GLN A 114 6.87 -1.41 -16.58
C GLN A 114 7.83 -2.13 -15.61
N TRP A 115 7.83 -1.75 -14.33
CA TRP A 115 8.59 -2.46 -13.29
C TRP A 115 8.07 -3.89 -13.11
N TYR A 116 6.75 -4.05 -12.98
CA TYR A 116 6.12 -5.35 -12.84
C TYR A 116 6.29 -6.22 -14.09
N LEU A 117 6.23 -5.66 -15.29
CA LEU A 117 6.44 -6.42 -16.52
C LEU A 117 7.81 -7.10 -16.53
N ARG A 118 8.88 -6.34 -16.27
CA ARG A 118 10.24 -6.89 -16.24
C ARG A 118 10.38 -7.99 -15.18
N ASP A 119 9.83 -7.77 -13.99
CA ASP A 119 10.09 -8.62 -12.83
C ASP A 119 9.15 -9.83 -12.75
N LEU A 120 7.93 -9.74 -13.28
CA LEU A 120 6.92 -10.82 -13.25
C LEU A 120 6.94 -11.66 -14.52
N GLN A 121 7.30 -11.12 -15.70
CA GLN A 121 7.36 -11.92 -16.93
C GLN A 121 8.35 -13.08 -16.80
N ARG A 122 9.48 -12.86 -16.12
CA ARG A 122 10.47 -13.91 -15.82
C ARG A 122 9.95 -15.04 -14.91
N LEU A 123 8.85 -14.81 -14.20
CA LEU A 123 8.25 -15.78 -13.29
C LEU A 123 7.14 -16.62 -13.95
N LYS A 124 6.72 -16.27 -15.17
CA LYS A 124 5.78 -17.08 -15.94
C LYS A 124 6.50 -18.35 -16.39
N VAL A 125 6.15 -19.48 -15.78
CA VAL A 125 6.60 -20.83 -16.12
C VAL A 125 5.56 -21.51 -17.00
#